data_AF-A0A8J4V1C6-F1
#
_entry.id   AF-A0A8J4V1C6-F1
#
_cell.length_a   1.000
_cell.length_b   1.000
_cell.length_c   1.000
_cell.angle_alpha   90.00
_cell.angle_beta   90.00
_cell.angle_gamma   90.00
#
_symmetry.space_group_name_H-M   'P 1'
#
loop_
_entity.id
_entity.type
_entity.pdbx_description
1 polymer ?
#
loop_
_entity_poly.entity_id
_entity_poly.type
_entity_poly.pdbx_seq_one_letter_code
_entity_poly.pdbx_strand_id
1 'polypeptide(L)' 'MSQNILFTSESVTEGHPDKICDQVSDAILDACLAQDPLSKVAC' A
#
# COMPACT_ATOMS: atom_id res chain seq x y z
N MET A 1 -18.25 33.61 -5.92
CA MET A 1 -19.14 32.54 -5.46
C MET A 1 -18.31 31.27 -5.37
N SER A 2 -18.00 30.78 -4.16
CA SER A 2 -17.34 29.48 -4.02
C SER A 2 -18.35 28.39 -4.34
N GLN A 3 -18.00 27.51 -5.27
CA GLN A 3 -18.80 26.33 -5.58
C GLN A 3 -18.76 25.38 -4.37
N ASN A 4 -19.92 24.90 -3.91
CA ASN A 4 -19.96 23.84 -2.90
C ASN A 4 -19.58 22.53 -3.59
N ILE A 5 -18.37 22.04 -3.32
CA ILE A 5 -17.89 20.75 -3.82
C ILE A 5 -18.18 19.70 -2.76
N LEU A 6 -18.96 18.68 -3.11
CA LEU A 6 -19.13 17.46 -2.32
C LEU A 6 -18.08 16.45 -2.77
N PHE A 7 -17.24 15.99 -1.84
CA PHE A 7 -16.22 14.97 -2.06
C PHE A 7 -16.39 13.84 -1.03
N THR A 8 -16.26 12.60 -1.48
CA THR A 8 -16.32 11.42 -0.62
C THR A 8 -15.13 10.52 -0.92
N SER A 9 -14.65 9.85 0.12
CA SER A 9 -13.51 8.93 0.07
C SER A 9 -13.83 7.73 0.95
N GLU A 10 -13.27 6.58 0.58
CA GLU A 10 -13.37 5.33 1.32
C GLU A 10 -11.97 4.83 1.70
N SER A 11 -11.94 3.95 2.69
CA SER A 11 -10.74 3.26 3.16
C SER A 11 -11.16 1.88 3.66
N VAL A 12 -10.25 0.92 3.57
CA VAL A 12 -10.46 -0.45 4.05
C VAL A 12 -9.47 -0.77 5.16
N THR A 13 -9.85 -1.66 6.06
CA THR A 13 -9.01 -2.05 7.19
C THR A 13 -7.89 -2.97 6.74
N GLU A 14 -6.89 -3.16 7.62
CA GLU A 14 -5.76 -4.06 7.39
C GLU A 14 -6.17 -5.52 7.10
N GLY A 15 -7.34 -5.95 7.59
CA GLY A 15 -7.90 -7.28 7.33
C GLY A 15 -8.62 -7.41 5.98
N HIS A 16 -8.75 -6.34 5.20
CA HIS A 16 -9.32 -6.42 3.86
C HIS A 16 -8.39 -7.25 2.96
N PRO A 17 -8.90 -8.18 2.12
CA PRO A 17 -8.07 -9.03 1.28
C PRO A 17 -7.01 -8.26 0.47
N ASP A 18 -7.39 -7.13 -0.12
CA ASP A 18 -6.44 -6.28 -0.86
C ASP A 18 -5.31 -5.74 0.03
N LYS A 19 -5.63 -5.29 1.26
CA LYS A 19 -4.62 -4.79 2.19
C LYS A 19 -3.73 -5.89 2.75
N ILE A 20 -4.27 -7.10 2.89
CA ILE A 20 -3.47 -8.28 3.23
C ILE A 20 -2.46 -8.56 2.11
N CYS A 21 -2.88 -8.51 0.84
CA CYS A 21 -1.97 -8.66 -0.30
C CYS A 21 -0.88 -7.59 -0.29
N ASP A 22 -1.26 -6.32 -0.11
CA ASP A 22 -0.30 -5.20 0.01
C ASP A 22 0.73 -5.46 1.11
N GLN A 23 0.28 -5.86 2.30
CA GLN A 23 1.15 -6.16 3.44
C GLN A 23 2.12 -7.31 3.17
N VAL A 24 1.66 -8.35 2.46
CA VAL A 24 2.52 -9.47 2.08
C VAL A 24 3.58 -9.04 1.06
N SER A 25 3.20 -8.27 0.03
CA SER A 25 4.14 -7.74 -0.95
C SER A 25 5.17 -6.80 -0.32
N ASP A 26 4.75 -5.92 0.59
CA ASP A 26 5.66 -5.01 1.32
C ASP A 26 6.62 -5.78 2.24
N ALA A 27 6.14 -6.82 2.94
CA ALA A 27 7.00 -7.63 3.79
C ALA A 27 8.12 -8.35 2.99
N ILE A 28 7.83 -8.76 1.75
CA ILE A 28 8.83 -9.35 0.86
C ILE A 28 9.84 -8.27 0.42
N LEU A 29 9.35 -7.09 0.02
CA LEU A 29 10.19 -5.95 -0.34
C LEU A 29 11.15 -5.58 0.80
N ASP A 30 10.63 -5.47 2.02
CA ASP A 30 11.41 -5.15 3.22
C ASP A 30 12.50 -6.20 3.48
N ALA A 31 12.16 -7.49 3.38
CA ALA A 31 13.12 -8.57 3.57
C ALA A 31 14.24 -8.56 2.50
N CYS A 32 13.91 -8.18 1.27
CA CYS A 32 14.87 -8.02 0.18
C CYS A 32 15.78 -6.80 0.41
N LEU A 33 15.21 -5.64 0.76
CA LEU A 33 15.96 -4.41 1.01
C LEU A 33 16.87 -4.50 2.25
N ALA A 34 16.45 -5.26 3.26
CA ALA A 34 17.27 -5.52 4.45
C ALA A 34 18.56 -6.29 4.13
N GLN A 35 18.56 -7.13 3.09
CA GLN A 35 19.72 -7.90 2.66
C GLN A 35 20.53 -7.16 1.59
N ASP A 36 19.87 -6.52 0.64
CA ASP A 36 20.47 -5.73 -0.43
C ASP A 36 19.66 -4.44 -0.65
N PRO A 37 20.19 -3.27 -0.25
CA PRO A 37 19.52 -1.99 -0.46
C PRO A 37 19.28 -1.63 -1.93
N LEU A 38 19.94 -2.30 -2.88
CA LEU A 38 19.74 -2.12 -4.32
C LEU A 38 18.92 -3.25 -4.95
N SER A 39 18.27 -4.08 -4.12
CA SER A 39 17.43 -5.19 -4.58
C SER A 39 16.30 -4.70 -5.48
N LYS A 40 16.07 -5.42 -6.58
CA LYS A 40 15.02 -5.11 -7.56
C LYS A 40 13.87 -6.08 -7.37
N VAL A 41 12.80 -5.60 -6.76
CA VAL A 41 11.59 -6.37 -6.42
C VAL A 41 10.38 -5.76 -7.13
N ALA A 42 9.52 -6.60 -7.71
CA ALA A 42 8.29 -6.22 -8.40
C ALA A 42 7.18 -7.23 -8.08
N CYS A 43 6.85 -7.33 -6.79
CA CYS A 43 5.81 -8.18 -6.24
C CYS A 43 4.64 -7.35 -5.68
#